data_AF-A0A151X464-F1
#
_entry.id   AF-A0A151X464-F1
#
_cell.length_a   1.000
_cell.length_b   1.000
_cell.length_c   1.000
_cell.angle_alpha   90.00
_cell.angle_beta   90.00
_cell.angle_gamma   90.00
#
_symmetry.space_group_name_H-M   'P 1'
#
loop_
_entity.id
_entity.type
_entity.pdbx_description
1 polymer ?
#
loop_
_entity_poly.entity_id
_entity_poly.type
_entity_poly.pdbx_seq_one_letter_code
_entity_poly.pdbx_strand_id
1 'polypeptide(L)'
;LLRIPDVPDNSAMLGDRPMSIVRRMDHERERMLGMTDEERAWRKKWLDAQKLAPEEPVYPKGYYEAMYNPIRRFYMAPMNRFENILTPVIGKLSANVTRHFISKMTMSIIAFYSIYYYMKYNRMNWTKNGGWKITMSRMKMYPDTKDLNALYRTKGNQFYVNGFDKSPI
;
A
#
# COMPACT_ATOMS: atom_id res chain seq x y z
N LEU A 1 -41.67 -34.76 6.28
CA LEU A 1 -41.14 -33.41 6.04
C LEU A 1 -40.61 -32.88 7.36
N LEU A 2 -39.28 -32.91 7.56
CA LEU A 2 -38.66 -32.38 8.78
C LEU A 2 -38.83 -30.86 8.78
N ARG A 3 -39.50 -30.33 9.81
CA ARG A 3 -39.63 -28.89 10.02
C ARG A 3 -38.24 -28.32 10.28
N ILE A 4 -37.70 -27.62 9.30
CA ILE A 4 -36.47 -26.85 9.47
C ILE A 4 -36.76 -25.83 10.59
N PRO A 5 -35.94 -25.73 11.64
CA PRO A 5 -36.15 -24.72 12.66
C PRO A 5 -36.06 -23.34 11.99
N ASP A 6 -37.03 -22.49 12.30
CA ASP A 6 -37.05 -21.11 11.80
C ASP A 6 -35.77 -20.41 12.25
N VAL A 7 -35.08 -19.73 11.32
CA VAL A 7 -33.86 -18.99 11.63
C VAL A 7 -34.22 -17.94 12.70
N PRO A 8 -33.51 -17.89 13.84
CA PRO A 8 -33.81 -16.91 14.88
C PRO A 8 -33.70 -15.51 14.28
N ASP A 9 -34.76 -14.70 14.46
CA ASP A 9 -34.78 -13.31 14.03
C ASP A 9 -33.68 -12.54 14.78
N ASN A 10 -32.57 -12.34 14.09
CA ASN A 10 -31.45 -11.54 14.55
C ASN A 10 -31.62 -10.13 13.99
N SER A 11 -32.60 -9.40 14.53
CA SER A 11 -32.89 -7.99 14.21
C SER A 11 -31.66 -7.06 14.26
N ALA A 12 -30.57 -7.48 14.91
CA ALA A 12 -29.25 -6.85 14.84
C ALA A 12 -28.61 -6.81 13.42
N MET A 13 -29.09 -7.61 12.47
CA MET A 13 -28.63 -7.62 11.07
C MET A 13 -29.26 -6.50 10.21
N LEU A 14 -30.34 -5.85 10.68
CA LEU A 14 -31.07 -4.81 9.94
C LEU A 14 -30.41 -3.41 10.04
N GLY A 15 -29.08 -3.36 10.15
CA GLY A 15 -28.32 -2.12 9.99
C GLY A 15 -27.87 -1.44 11.28
N ASP A 16 -27.86 -2.15 12.42
CA ASP A 16 -27.13 -1.66 13.58
C ASP A 16 -25.63 -1.71 13.27
N ARG A 17 -25.00 -0.53 13.27
CA ARG A 17 -23.54 -0.43 13.06
C ARG A 17 -22.86 -1.33 14.10
N PRO A 18 -21.84 -2.12 13.71
CA PRO A 18 -21.11 -2.93 14.67
C PRO A 18 -20.63 -2.04 15.81
N MET A 19 -20.92 -2.44 17.05
CA MET A 19 -20.52 -1.68 18.23
C MET A 19 -19.00 -1.49 18.18
N SER A 20 -18.52 -0.25 18.33
CA SER A 20 -17.09 0.00 18.44
C SER A 20 -16.52 -0.72 19.66
N ILE A 21 -15.27 -1.21 19.56
CA ILE A 21 -14.61 -1.97 20.63
C ILE A 21 -14.62 -1.19 21.95
N VAL A 22 -14.58 0.15 21.87
CA VAL A 22 -14.39 1.06 23.00
C VAL A 22 -15.73 1.66 23.51
N ARG A 23 -16.75 1.80 22.65
CA ARG A 23 -18.08 2.38 22.98
C ARG A 23 -17.94 3.69 23.78
N ARG A 24 -18.76 3.86 24.84
CA ARG A 24 -18.77 5.01 25.76
C ARG A 24 -17.41 5.22 26.45
N MET A 25 -16.65 4.15 26.64
CA MET A 25 -15.35 4.22 27.30
C MET A 25 -14.29 4.91 26.44
N ASP A 26 -14.60 5.38 25.22
CA ASP A 26 -13.66 6.18 24.46
C ASP A 26 -13.44 7.55 25.12
N HIS A 27 -14.48 8.11 25.74
CA HIS A 27 -14.40 9.40 26.43
C HIS A 27 -13.89 9.26 27.87
N GLU A 28 -12.87 10.05 28.21
CA GLU A 28 -12.21 10.01 29.52
C GLU A 28 -13.16 10.29 30.70
N ARG A 29 -14.11 11.23 30.53
CA ARG A 29 -15.12 11.56 31.55
C ARG A 29 -16.00 10.37 31.89
N GLU A 30 -16.32 9.56 30.89
CA GLU A 30 -17.18 8.39 31.05
C GLU A 30 -16.41 7.19 31.63
N ARG A 31 -15.08 7.15 31.42
CA ARG A 31 -14.19 6.20 32.13
C ARG A 31 -14.13 6.48 33.64
N MET A 32 -14.12 7.76 34.02
CA MET A 32 -14.08 8.16 35.44
C MET A 32 -15.33 7.72 36.21
N LEU A 33 -16.49 7.64 35.54
CA LEU A 33 -17.73 7.10 36.11
C LEU A 33 -17.73 5.57 36.22
N GLY A 34 -16.79 4.90 35.54
CA GLY A 34 -16.70 3.45 35.49
C GLY A 34 -17.76 2.79 34.62
N MET A 35 -17.80 1.46 34.68
CA MET A 35 -18.77 0.63 33.96
C MET A 35 -19.81 0.09 34.93
N THR A 36 -21.09 0.17 34.56
CA THR A 36 -22.17 -0.43 35.36
C THR A 36 -22.13 -1.96 35.27
N ASP A 37 -22.77 -2.66 36.21
CA ASP A 37 -22.80 -4.13 36.20
C ASP A 37 -23.50 -4.68 34.95
N GLU A 38 -24.55 -4.01 34.49
CA GLU A 38 -25.27 -4.33 33.25
C GLU A 38 -24.36 -4.19 32.03
N GLU A 39 -23.56 -3.13 31.97
CA GLU A 39 -22.60 -2.91 30.89
C GLU A 39 -21.48 -3.94 30.90
N ARG A 40 -21.02 -4.39 32.08
CA ARG A 40 -20.03 -5.48 32.18
C ARG A 40 -20.61 -6.79 31.68
N ALA A 41 -21.85 -7.11 32.03
CA ALA A 41 -22.53 -8.29 31.52
C ALA A 41 -22.68 -8.26 29.99
N TRP A 42 -23.06 -7.10 29.44
CA TRP A 42 -23.10 -6.88 27.99
C TRP A 42 -21.72 -6.98 27.34
N ARG A 43 -20.68 -6.41 27.95
CA ARG A 43 -19.31 -6.49 27.45
C ARG A 43 -18.81 -7.92 27.42
N LYS A 44 -19.13 -8.71 28.43
CA LYS A 44 -18.82 -10.15 28.46
C LYS A 44 -19.48 -10.88 27.29
N LYS A 45 -20.78 -10.65 27.04
CA LYS A 45 -21.49 -11.23 25.88
C LYS A 45 -20.85 -10.81 24.55
N TRP A 46 -20.52 -9.52 24.40
CA TRP A 46 -19.88 -9.01 23.19
C TRP A 46 -18.51 -9.64 22.95
N LEU A 47 -17.64 -9.69 23.97
CA LEU A 47 -16.31 -10.31 23.87
C LEU A 47 -16.39 -11.80 23.53
N ASP A 48 -17.39 -12.50 24.06
CA ASP A 48 -17.62 -13.91 23.74
C ASP A 48 -18.07 -14.09 22.29
N ALA A 49 -18.93 -13.19 21.78
CA ALA A 49 -19.37 -13.18 20.38
C ALA A 49 -18.24 -12.86 19.38
N GLN A 50 -17.13 -12.27 19.81
CA GLN A 50 -15.95 -12.03 18.97
C GLN A 50 -15.04 -13.27 18.82
N LYS A 51 -15.30 -14.35 19.55
CA LYS A 51 -14.54 -15.60 19.39
C LYS A 51 -14.99 -16.28 18.09
N LEU A 52 -14.09 -16.34 17.11
CA LEU A 52 -14.35 -17.04 15.87
C LEU A 52 -14.49 -18.55 16.12
N ALA A 53 -15.27 -19.20 15.27
CA ALA A 53 -15.34 -20.66 15.25
C ALA A 53 -13.96 -21.24 14.91
N PRO A 54 -13.59 -22.41 15.46
CA PRO A 54 -12.27 -23.01 15.23
C PRO A 54 -12.03 -23.38 13.76
N GLU A 55 -13.10 -23.52 12.98
CA GLU A 55 -13.04 -23.88 11.56
C GLU A 55 -12.79 -22.68 10.64
N GLU A 56 -12.93 -21.45 11.16
CA GLU A 56 -12.71 -20.24 10.41
C GLU A 56 -11.22 -19.85 10.42
N PRO A 57 -10.66 -19.36 9.30
CA PRO A 57 -11.32 -19.03 8.03
C PRO A 57 -11.46 -20.22 7.05
N VAL A 58 -12.66 -20.41 6.48
CA VAL A 58 -12.91 -21.43 5.45
C VAL A 58 -12.63 -20.86 4.06
N TYR A 59 -11.66 -21.43 3.35
CA TYR A 59 -11.41 -21.10 1.94
C TYR A 59 -12.08 -22.13 1.04
N PRO A 60 -13.00 -21.72 0.13
CA PRO A 60 -13.63 -22.67 -0.78
C PRO A 60 -12.60 -23.30 -1.72
N LYS A 61 -12.82 -24.58 -2.06
CA LYS A 61 -11.97 -25.29 -3.03
C LYS A 61 -12.00 -24.54 -4.37
N GLY A 62 -10.84 -24.33 -4.98
CA GLY A 62 -10.76 -23.60 -6.25
C GLY A 62 -10.73 -22.08 -6.12
N TYR A 63 -10.86 -21.51 -4.91
CA TYR A 63 -10.92 -20.05 -4.73
C TYR A 63 -9.66 -19.34 -5.21
N TYR A 64 -8.49 -19.89 -4.86
CA TYR A 64 -7.20 -19.36 -5.29
C TYR A 64 -7.07 -19.42 -6.82
N GLU A 65 -7.60 -20.48 -7.41
CA GLU A 65 -7.54 -20.71 -8.83
C GLU A 65 -8.47 -19.78 -9.61
N ALA A 66 -9.70 -19.59 -9.13
CA ALA A 66 -10.65 -18.65 -9.72
C ALA A 66 -10.18 -17.19 -9.60
N MET A 67 -9.48 -16.84 -8.51
CA MET A 67 -9.04 -15.47 -8.26
C MET A 67 -7.82 -15.04 -9.08
N TYR A 68 -6.96 -15.98 -9.48
CA TYR A 68 -5.69 -15.66 -10.13
C TYR A 68 -5.45 -16.45 -11.42
N ASN A 69 -5.11 -15.72 -12.49
CA ASN A 69 -4.72 -16.29 -13.78
C ASN A 69 -3.42 -17.12 -13.67
N PRO A 70 -3.19 -18.15 -14.53
CA PRO A 70 -1.99 -18.99 -14.49
C PRO A 70 -0.67 -18.21 -14.55
N ILE A 71 -0.59 -17.19 -15.43
CA ILE A 71 0.57 -16.29 -15.54
C ILE A 71 0.84 -15.59 -14.21
N ARG A 72 -0.23 -15.15 -13.54
CA ARG A 72 -0.15 -14.49 -12.24
C ARG A 72 0.35 -15.42 -11.15
N ARG A 73 -0.11 -16.68 -11.16
CA ARG A 73 0.37 -17.69 -10.21
C ARG A 73 1.85 -18.00 -10.42
N PHE A 74 2.30 -18.06 -11.68
CA PHE A 74 3.69 -18.36 -12.01
C PHE A 74 4.67 -17.35 -11.39
N TYR A 75 4.48 -16.05 -11.61
CA TYR A 75 5.39 -15.05 -11.02
C TYR A 75 5.19 -14.84 -9.52
N MET A 76 4.03 -15.19 -8.96
CA MET A 76 3.76 -15.14 -7.50
C MET A 76 4.33 -16.34 -6.74
N ALA A 77 4.53 -17.49 -7.41
CA ALA A 77 5.00 -18.74 -6.80
C ALA A 77 6.24 -18.61 -5.88
N PRO A 78 7.33 -17.90 -6.25
CA PRO A 78 8.50 -17.79 -5.39
C PRO A 78 8.19 -17.07 -4.07
N MET A 79 7.44 -15.97 -4.13
CA MET A 79 7.07 -15.20 -2.93
C MET A 79 6.03 -15.92 -2.07
N ASN A 80 5.16 -16.73 -2.67
CA ASN A 80 4.24 -17.59 -1.91
C ASN A 80 4.98 -18.69 -1.16
N ARG A 81 6.01 -19.30 -1.75
CA ARG A 81 6.89 -20.24 -1.04
C ARG A 81 7.59 -19.57 0.14
N PHE A 82 8.11 -18.37 -0.06
CA PHE A 82 8.74 -17.59 1.01
C PHE A 82 7.78 -17.30 2.16
N GLU A 83 6.54 -16.89 1.87
CA GLU A 83 5.51 -16.71 2.90
C GLU A 83 5.25 -18.01 3.67
N ASN A 84 5.09 -19.14 2.97
CA ASN A 84 4.82 -20.43 3.63
C ASN A 84 5.95 -20.85 4.59
N ILE A 85 7.20 -20.56 4.24
CA ILE A 85 8.35 -20.82 5.12
C ILE A 85 8.32 -19.92 6.38
N LEU A 86 7.86 -18.67 6.24
CA LEU A 86 7.76 -17.70 7.34
C LEU A 86 6.54 -17.91 8.25
N THR A 87 5.45 -18.44 7.70
CA THR A 87 4.18 -18.61 8.42
C THR A 87 4.28 -19.33 9.77
N PRO A 88 5.05 -20.43 9.95
CA PRO A 88 5.14 -21.08 11.26
C PRO A 88 5.91 -20.27 12.30
N VAL A 89 6.75 -19.31 11.90
CA VAL A 89 7.61 -18.56 12.82
C VAL A 89 6.93 -17.28 13.31
N ILE A 90 6.35 -16.50 12.40
CA ILE A 90 5.84 -15.15 12.71
C ILE A 90 4.30 -15.12 12.70
N GLY A 91 3.65 -16.16 12.17
CA GLY A 91 2.20 -16.22 11.97
C GLY A 91 1.76 -15.82 10.55
N LYS A 92 0.50 -16.11 10.21
CA LYS A 92 -0.02 -15.95 8.84
C LYS A 92 -0.13 -14.50 8.40
N LEU A 93 -0.65 -13.62 9.28
CA LEU A 93 -0.91 -12.22 8.95
C LEU A 93 0.40 -11.45 8.71
N SER A 94 1.34 -11.57 9.65
CA SER A 94 2.66 -10.97 9.57
C SER A 94 3.48 -11.48 8.38
N ALA A 95 3.45 -12.79 8.09
CA ALA A 95 4.11 -13.37 6.92
C ALA A 95 3.55 -12.81 5.61
N ASN A 96 2.22 -12.67 5.49
CA ASN A 96 1.58 -12.08 4.31
C ASN A 96 1.94 -10.60 4.12
N VAL A 97 1.92 -9.81 5.20
CA VAL A 97 2.35 -8.39 5.16
C VAL A 97 3.81 -8.28 4.72
N THR A 98 4.69 -9.10 5.30
CA THR A 98 6.12 -9.15 4.99
C THR A 98 6.36 -9.50 3.52
N ARG A 99 5.70 -10.55 3.01
CA ARG A 99 5.76 -10.94 1.59
C ARG A 99 5.31 -9.79 0.70
N HIS A 100 4.18 -9.16 1.00
CA HIS A 100 3.62 -8.08 0.18
C HIS A 100 4.58 -6.89 0.12
N PHE A 101 5.10 -6.47 1.26
CA PHE A 101 6.02 -5.35 1.35
C PHE A 101 7.32 -5.61 0.60
N ILE A 102 7.96 -6.77 0.82
CA ILE A 102 9.20 -7.15 0.13
C ILE A 102 8.98 -7.20 -1.37
N SER A 103 7.92 -7.88 -1.83
CA SER A 103 7.61 -8.00 -3.26
C SER A 103 7.47 -6.63 -3.93
N LYS A 104 6.74 -5.70 -3.29
CA LYS A 104 6.54 -4.34 -3.82
C LYS A 104 7.82 -3.52 -3.77
N MET A 105 8.60 -3.61 -2.71
CA MET A 105 9.87 -2.91 -2.61
C MET A 105 10.86 -3.39 -3.68
N THR A 106 10.99 -4.70 -3.90
CA THR A 106 11.85 -5.24 -4.95
C THR A 106 11.42 -4.76 -6.34
N MET A 107 10.12 -4.79 -6.65
CA MET A 107 9.60 -4.25 -7.92
C MET A 107 9.87 -2.75 -8.08
N SER A 108 9.66 -1.96 -7.03
CA SER A 108 9.93 -0.52 -7.04
C SER A 108 11.41 -0.24 -7.29
N ILE A 109 12.30 -0.93 -6.57
CA ILE A 109 13.75 -0.78 -6.73
C ILE A 109 14.17 -1.06 -8.18
N ILE A 110 13.72 -2.19 -8.75
CA ILE A 110 14.03 -2.55 -10.13
C ILE A 110 13.52 -1.46 -11.09
N ALA A 111 12.26 -1.03 -10.93
CA ALA A 111 11.68 0.01 -11.79
C ALA A 111 12.46 1.34 -11.69
N PHE A 112 12.82 1.77 -10.48
CA PHE A 112 13.61 2.99 -10.28
C PHE A 112 14.98 2.90 -10.95
N TYR A 113 15.70 1.79 -10.77
CA TYR A 113 17.00 1.61 -11.42
C TYR A 113 16.89 1.51 -12.94
N SER A 114 15.87 0.82 -13.48
CA SER A 114 15.62 0.76 -14.92
C SER A 114 15.34 2.14 -15.51
N ILE A 115 14.47 2.93 -14.86
CA ILE A 115 14.16 4.30 -15.28
C ILE A 115 15.40 5.20 -15.19
N TYR A 116 16.13 5.13 -14.07
CA TYR A 116 17.35 5.91 -13.88
C TYR A 116 18.40 5.59 -14.94
N TYR A 117 18.66 4.30 -15.17
CA TYR A 117 19.61 3.85 -16.19
C TYR A 117 19.18 4.31 -17.58
N TYR A 118 17.89 4.16 -17.91
CA TYR A 118 17.34 4.62 -19.18
C TYR A 118 17.52 6.14 -19.35
N MET A 119 17.18 6.96 -18.35
CA MET A 119 17.35 8.41 -18.39
C MET A 119 18.82 8.83 -18.49
N LYS A 120 19.73 8.09 -17.86
CA LYS A 120 21.17 8.39 -17.87
C LYS A 120 21.81 8.22 -19.25
N TYR A 121 21.46 7.15 -19.96
CA TYR A 121 22.12 6.79 -21.24
C TYR A 121 21.27 7.07 -22.49
N ASN A 122 19.96 7.26 -22.34
CA ASN A 122 19.04 7.55 -23.43
C ASN A 122 18.38 8.92 -23.28
N ARG A 123 19.13 9.90 -22.78
CA ARG A 123 18.67 11.30 -22.79
C ARG A 123 18.63 11.82 -24.23
N MET A 124 17.53 12.47 -24.59
CA MET A 124 17.41 13.10 -25.91
C MET A 124 18.36 14.30 -26.00
N ASN A 125 19.26 14.29 -26.98
CA ASN A 125 20.17 15.38 -27.30
C ASN A 125 19.98 15.80 -28.77
N TRP A 126 20.68 16.84 -29.22
CA TRP A 126 20.57 17.32 -30.60
C TRP A 126 20.98 16.28 -31.67
N THR A 127 21.80 15.28 -31.33
CA THR A 127 22.24 14.23 -32.27
C THR A 127 21.33 13.01 -32.35
N LYS A 128 20.39 12.82 -31.42
CA LYS A 128 19.56 11.62 -31.30
C LYS A 128 18.07 11.95 -31.28
N ASN A 129 17.32 11.43 -32.25
CA ASN A 129 15.87 11.61 -32.35
C ASN A 129 15.08 10.59 -31.51
N GLY A 130 15.41 10.45 -30.22
CA GLY A 130 14.74 9.51 -29.32
C GLY A 130 15.17 9.65 -27.86
N GLY A 131 14.38 9.08 -26.95
CA GLY A 131 14.60 9.19 -25.51
C GLY A 131 13.75 10.28 -24.85
N TRP A 132 13.92 10.46 -23.54
CA TRP A 132 13.15 11.47 -22.81
C TRP A 132 13.82 12.85 -22.89
N LYS A 133 13.01 13.86 -23.23
CA LYS A 133 13.41 15.28 -23.17
C LYS A 133 13.22 15.78 -21.75
N ILE A 134 14.33 16.03 -21.06
CA ILE A 134 14.32 16.56 -19.69
C ILE A 134 14.66 18.04 -19.74
N THR A 135 13.64 18.88 -19.58
CA THR A 135 13.76 20.33 -19.39
C THR A 135 13.50 20.66 -17.93
N MET A 136 14.46 21.32 -17.28
CA MET A 136 14.31 21.77 -15.91
C MET A 136 13.91 23.25 -15.90
N SER A 137 12.85 23.58 -15.15
CA SER A 137 12.54 24.97 -14.85
C SER A 137 13.61 25.54 -13.91
N ARG A 138 13.74 26.87 -13.93
CA ARG A 138 14.61 27.56 -12.98
C ARG A 138 14.06 27.38 -11.55
N MET A 139 14.95 27.30 -10.58
CA MET A 139 14.57 27.25 -9.16
C MET A 139 13.99 28.60 -8.73
N LYS A 140 13.00 28.59 -7.82
CA LYS A 140 12.44 29.81 -7.22
C LYS A 140 13.45 30.37 -6.21
N MET A 141 13.88 31.61 -6.40
CA MET A 141 14.88 32.26 -5.55
C MET A 141 14.25 33.44 -4.80
N TYR A 142 14.80 33.71 -3.62
CA TYR A 142 14.43 34.85 -2.78
C TYR A 142 15.61 35.84 -2.70
N PRO A 143 15.38 37.13 -2.40
CA PRO A 143 16.45 38.14 -2.30
C PRO A 143 17.61 37.75 -1.37
N ASP A 144 17.33 36.94 -0.35
CA ASP A 144 18.32 36.50 0.65
C ASP A 144 19.13 35.26 0.25
N THR A 145 18.86 34.66 -0.91
CA THR A 145 19.62 33.50 -1.38
C THR A 145 21.02 33.92 -1.82
N LYS A 146 22.06 33.30 -1.26
CA LYS A 146 23.47 33.72 -1.43
C LYS A 146 24.00 33.61 -2.87
N ASP A 147 23.37 32.80 -3.72
CA ASP A 147 23.84 32.45 -5.06
C ASP A 147 23.05 33.11 -6.21
N LEU A 148 22.70 34.40 -6.08
CA LEU A 148 22.00 35.16 -7.13
C LEU A 148 22.78 35.22 -8.46
N ASN A 149 24.12 35.17 -8.41
CA ASN A 149 24.98 35.26 -9.59
C ASN A 149 25.07 33.96 -10.41
N ALA A 150 24.67 32.81 -9.86
CA ALA A 150 24.66 31.53 -10.58
C ALA A 150 23.52 31.45 -11.61
N LEU A 151 22.56 32.39 -11.56
CA LEU A 151 21.27 32.32 -12.29
C LEU A 151 21.32 32.81 -13.74
N TYR A 152 22.31 33.61 -14.14
CA TYR A 152 22.24 34.42 -15.36
C TYR A 152 23.21 34.03 -16.49
N ARG A 153 23.89 32.88 -16.41
CA ARG A 153 24.91 32.52 -17.40
C ARG A 153 24.46 31.53 -18.47
N THR A 154 23.16 31.35 -18.72
CA THR A 154 22.74 30.86 -20.04
C THR A 154 22.72 32.05 -20.97
N LYS A 155 23.73 32.16 -21.84
CA LYS A 155 23.76 33.18 -22.90
C LYS A 155 22.50 33.02 -23.76
N GLY A 156 21.99 34.09 -24.37
CA GLY A 156 20.76 34.04 -25.17
C GLY A 156 20.79 32.98 -26.29
N ASN A 157 21.98 32.74 -26.86
CA ASN A 157 22.22 31.69 -27.85
C ASN A 157 22.24 30.26 -27.28
N GLN A 158 22.28 30.09 -25.95
CA GLN A 158 22.28 28.81 -25.24
C GLN A 158 20.87 28.38 -24.80
N PHE A 159 19.84 29.13 -25.19
CA PHE A 159 18.46 28.78 -24.89
C PHE A 159 17.98 27.69 -25.87
N TYR A 160 17.44 26.59 -25.35
CA TYR A 160 16.84 25.49 -26.13
C TYR A 160 17.78 24.67 -27.04
N VAL A 161 19.10 24.80 -26.95
CA VAL A 161 20.04 24.16 -27.89
C VAL A 161 20.25 22.65 -27.68
N ASN A 162 19.66 22.06 -26.63
CA ASN A 162 19.67 20.62 -26.35
C ASN A 162 21.06 19.93 -26.45
N GLY A 163 22.11 20.65 -26.03
CA GLY A 163 23.49 20.17 -26.05
C GLY A 163 24.27 20.45 -27.34
N PHE A 164 23.68 21.15 -28.32
CA PHE A 164 24.38 21.54 -29.56
C PHE A 164 25.58 22.44 -29.28
N ASP A 165 25.53 23.33 -28.28
CA ASP A 165 26.69 24.16 -27.91
C ASP A 165 27.95 23.38 -27.49
N LYS A 166 27.82 22.06 -27.27
CA LYS A 166 28.92 21.14 -26.94
C LYS A 166 29.32 20.27 -28.14
N SER A 167 28.84 20.58 -29.34
CA SER A 167 29.26 19.90 -30.56
C SER A 167 30.74 20.16 -30.83
N PRO A 168 31.44 19.20 -31.47
CA PRO A 168 32.80 19.41 -31.96
C PRO A 168 32.86 20.27 -33.23
N ILE A 169 31.70 20.74 -33.72
CA ILE A 169 31.48 21.55 -34.93
C ILE A 169 30.92 22.89 -34.47
#